data_AF-A0A3D3JMJ9-F1
#
_entry.id   AF-A0A3D3JMJ9-F1
#
_cell.length_a   1.000
_cell.length_b   1.000
_cell.length_c   1.000
_cell.angle_alpha   90.00
_cell.angle_beta   90.00
_cell.angle_gamma   90.00
#
_symmetry.space_group_name_H-M   'P 1'
#
loop_
_entity.id
_entity.type
_entity.pdbx_description
1 polymer ?
#
loop_
_entity_poly.entity_id
_entity_poly.type
_entity_poly.pdbx_seq_one_letter_code
_entity_poly.pdbx_strand_id
1 'polypeptide(L)'
;MFFILWYAAYRALSVGYWLTLLLAVPTAGFVMRLFMIQHDCGHGSFFKSRKVADLVGFWIGVLTLTPYRYWRKTHAHHHAHAGDLAFRGLGDVETITISEYRKRSFYGRLRYRIYRNPFVLLGLGGLFVFALKHRFPWDIPKQWKREWASIWKTNAMLLVILVLLGQTIGLKAVLLVHLPVLVVSASVGVWLFYIQHQFEDTYWHEHADWAYFDAALQGSSHLVLPKPLQWITASIGIHHIHHLSARIPNYRLQQCMNENSELQHVTRITIWEGIKTLNLSLWDEDSRRLVSFREARCLGRT
;
A
#
# COMPACT_ATOMS: atom_id res chain seq x y z
N MET A 1 11.64 9.56 16.50
CA MET A 1 12.36 9.86 15.24
C MET A 1 11.51 10.64 14.24
N PHE A 2 10.32 10.16 13.85
CA PHE A 2 9.41 10.90 12.94
C PHE A 2 9.26 12.39 13.31
N PHE A 3 8.82 12.70 14.53
CA PHE A 3 8.65 14.09 14.97
C PHE A 3 9.95 14.91 14.97
N ILE A 4 11.09 14.27 15.25
CA ILE A 4 12.41 14.93 15.24
C ILE A 4 12.77 15.32 13.81
N LEU A 5 12.65 14.40 12.86
CA LEU A 5 12.96 14.67 11.45
C LEU A 5 11.97 15.64 10.82
N TRP A 6 10.68 15.53 11.16
CA TRP A 6 9.67 16.48 10.71
C TRP A 6 9.95 17.90 11.23
N TYR A 7 10.30 18.02 12.51
CA TYR A 7 10.70 19.30 13.09
C TYR A 7 12.00 19.83 12.48
N ALA A 8 12.99 18.96 12.23
CA ALA A 8 14.21 19.35 11.53
C ALA A 8 13.93 19.85 10.11
N ALA A 9 13.01 19.21 9.38
CA ALA A 9 12.56 19.65 8.07
C ALA A 9 11.86 21.03 8.15
N TYR A 10 11.05 21.27 9.18
CA TYR A 10 10.51 22.61 9.45
C TYR A 10 11.61 23.65 9.71
N ARG A 11 12.60 23.35 10.56
CA ARG A 11 13.72 24.26 10.81
C ARG A 11 14.59 24.47 9.57
N ALA A 12 14.68 23.49 8.68
CA ALA A 12 15.40 23.60 7.41
C ALA A 12 14.77 24.63 6.45
N LEU A 13 13.51 25.03 6.63
CA LEU A 13 12.90 26.09 5.81
C LEU A 13 13.67 27.42 5.91
N SER A 14 14.31 27.72 7.05
CA SER A 14 15.11 28.94 7.21
C SER A 14 16.51 28.85 6.59
N VAL A 15 16.96 27.65 6.23
CA VAL A 15 18.26 27.40 5.58
C VAL A 15 18.08 27.30 4.07
N GLY A 16 17.07 26.54 3.63
CA GLY A 16 16.74 26.36 2.23
C GLY A 16 15.76 25.21 2.00
N TYR A 17 14.87 25.38 1.03
CA TYR A 17 13.82 24.39 0.76
C TYR A 17 14.37 23.04 0.30
N TRP A 18 15.51 23.00 -0.39
CA TRP A 18 16.16 21.75 -0.79
C TRP A 18 16.53 20.84 0.38
N LEU A 19 16.98 21.41 1.51
CA LEU A 19 17.26 20.64 2.71
C LEU A 19 15.97 20.07 3.34
N THR A 20 14.87 20.82 3.26
CA THR A 20 13.54 20.33 3.66
C THR A 20 13.11 19.13 2.82
N LEU A 21 13.30 19.21 1.50
CA LEU A 21 13.02 18.10 0.57
C LEU A 21 13.91 16.89 0.83
N LEU A 22 15.20 17.09 1.12
CA LEU A 22 16.12 16.01 1.47
C LEU A 22 15.68 15.30 2.76
N LEU A 23 15.28 16.06 3.79
CA LEU A 23 14.77 15.52 5.05
C LEU A 23 13.38 14.87 4.92
N ALA A 24 12.63 15.18 3.87
CA ALA A 24 11.34 14.53 3.61
C ALA A 24 11.49 13.03 3.34
N VAL A 25 12.60 12.60 2.72
CA VAL A 25 12.87 11.18 2.40
C VAL A 25 12.99 10.30 3.66
N PRO A 26 13.92 10.57 4.62
CA PRO A 26 13.98 9.78 5.84
C PRO A 26 12.72 9.96 6.70
N THR A 27 12.09 11.13 6.70
CA THR A 27 10.81 11.34 7.40
C THR A 27 9.73 10.42 6.84
N ALA A 28 9.61 10.30 5.52
CA ALA A 28 8.70 9.38 4.85
C ALA A 28 9.02 7.92 5.15
N GLY A 29 10.30 7.54 5.28
CA GLY A 29 10.70 6.23 5.77
C GLY A 29 10.14 5.93 7.16
N PHE A 30 10.13 6.89 8.08
CA PHE A 30 9.50 6.70 9.38
C PHE A 30 7.97 6.69 9.33
N VAL A 31 7.34 7.40 8.39
CA VAL A 31 5.90 7.26 8.11
C VAL A 31 5.60 5.82 7.66
N MET A 32 6.43 5.26 6.77
CA MET A 32 6.31 3.87 6.33
C MET A 32 6.40 2.89 7.50
N ARG A 33 7.42 3.05 8.35
CA ARG A 33 7.59 2.20 9.53
C ARG A 33 6.41 2.28 10.50
N LEU A 34 5.90 3.49 10.72
CA LEU A 34 4.69 3.69 11.52
C LEU A 34 3.50 2.95 10.90
N PHE A 35 3.29 3.10 9.58
CA PHE A 35 2.23 2.37 8.89
C PHE A 35 2.35 0.85 9.04
N MET A 36 3.55 0.27 8.98
CA MET A 36 3.74 -1.19 9.19
C MET A 36 3.39 -1.65 10.61
N ILE A 37 3.61 -0.79 11.62
CA ILE A 37 3.17 -1.07 12.99
C ILE A 37 1.65 -1.00 13.10
N GLN A 38 1.03 0.03 12.49
CA GLN A 38 -0.43 0.14 12.41
C GLN A 38 -1.06 -1.06 11.67
N HIS A 39 -0.40 -1.51 10.61
CA HIS A 39 -0.82 -2.66 9.81
C HIS A 39 -0.92 -3.93 10.67
N ASP A 40 0.13 -4.25 11.42
CA ASP A 40 0.12 -5.39 12.35
C ASP A 40 -0.85 -5.21 13.52
N CYS A 41 -1.07 -3.96 13.96
CA CYS A 41 -2.16 -3.68 14.89
C CYS A 41 -3.52 -4.06 14.30
N GLY A 42 -3.73 -3.75 13.01
CA GLY A 42 -4.91 -4.13 12.24
C GLY A 42 -5.18 -5.63 12.29
N HIS A 43 -4.13 -6.42 12.07
CA HIS A 43 -4.14 -7.88 12.19
C HIS A 43 -4.25 -8.38 13.63
N GLY A 44 -3.89 -7.54 14.60
CA GLY A 44 -3.84 -7.91 16.02
C GLY A 44 -2.65 -8.78 16.37
N SER A 45 -1.58 -8.72 15.56
CA SER A 45 -0.34 -9.49 15.74
C SER A 45 0.72 -8.73 16.53
N PHE A 46 0.71 -7.39 16.48
CA PHE A 46 1.77 -6.58 17.11
C PHE A 46 1.73 -6.57 18.64
N PHE A 47 0.53 -6.57 19.24
CA PHE A 47 0.33 -6.54 20.69
C PHE A 47 -0.51 -7.71 21.14
N LYS A 48 -0.23 -8.25 22.33
CA LYS A 48 -1.04 -9.31 22.96
C LYS A 48 -2.51 -8.89 23.17
N SER A 49 -2.74 -7.61 23.49
CA SER A 49 -4.08 -7.08 23.74
C SER A 49 -4.66 -6.42 22.50
N ARG A 50 -5.81 -6.93 22.04
CA ARG A 50 -6.58 -6.33 20.94
C ARG A 50 -6.96 -4.87 21.20
N LYS A 51 -7.26 -4.53 22.46
CA LYS A 51 -7.60 -3.14 22.84
C LYS A 51 -6.41 -2.20 22.66
N VAL A 52 -5.21 -2.64 23.04
CA VAL A 52 -3.98 -1.86 22.85
C VAL A 52 -3.64 -1.72 21.37
N ALA A 53 -3.73 -2.82 20.60
CA ALA A 53 -3.55 -2.78 19.15
C ALA A 53 -4.50 -1.77 18.48
N ASP A 54 -5.78 -1.81 18.83
CA ASP A 54 -6.76 -0.88 18.24
C ASP A 54 -6.54 0.59 18.67
N LEU A 55 -6.07 0.84 19.89
CA LEU A 55 -5.73 2.17 20.38
C LEU A 55 -4.50 2.73 19.66
N VAL A 56 -3.40 1.97 19.63
CA VAL A 56 -2.15 2.36 18.98
C VAL A 56 -2.34 2.50 17.48
N GLY A 57 -3.03 1.55 16.85
CA GLY A 57 -3.36 1.59 15.44
C GLY A 57 -4.20 2.81 15.05
N PHE A 58 -5.13 3.26 15.89
CA PHE A 58 -5.87 4.50 15.66
C PHE A 58 -4.96 5.73 15.63
N TRP A 59 -4.11 5.90 16.65
CA TRP A 59 -3.25 7.09 16.76
C TRP A 59 -2.18 7.12 15.67
N ILE A 60 -1.60 5.97 15.33
CA ILE A 60 -0.70 5.88 14.18
C ILE A 60 -1.49 6.17 12.89
N GLY A 61 -2.73 5.70 12.78
CA GLY A 61 -3.63 6.01 11.66
C GLY A 61 -3.88 7.50 11.45
N VAL A 62 -3.94 8.28 12.53
CA VAL A 62 -3.99 9.74 12.41
C VAL A 62 -2.68 10.27 11.81
N LEU A 63 -1.52 9.82 12.29
CA LEU A 63 -0.20 10.25 11.80
C LEU A 63 0.08 9.85 10.34
N THR A 64 -0.44 8.70 9.90
CA THR A 64 -0.26 8.16 8.55
C THR A 64 -1.40 8.53 7.60
N LEU A 65 -2.33 9.39 8.02
CA LEU A 65 -3.51 9.81 7.25
C LEU A 65 -4.34 8.60 6.79
N THR A 66 -4.43 7.56 7.62
CA THR A 66 -5.09 6.30 7.32
C THR A 66 -6.11 5.95 8.42
N PRO A 67 -7.43 6.03 8.15
CA PRO A 67 -8.44 5.77 9.16
C PRO A 67 -8.45 4.28 9.52
N TYR A 68 -8.01 4.00 10.75
CA TYR A 68 -7.58 2.66 11.15
C TYR A 68 -8.62 1.55 10.99
N ARG A 69 -9.88 1.72 11.43
CA ARG A 69 -10.87 0.63 11.32
C ARG A 69 -11.35 0.42 9.89
N TYR A 70 -11.49 1.51 9.13
CA TYR A 70 -11.77 1.45 7.70
C TYR A 70 -10.68 0.63 7.01
N TRP A 71 -9.43 1.04 7.17
CA TRP A 71 -8.28 0.40 6.54
C TRP A 71 -8.15 -1.06 6.98
N ARG A 72 -8.28 -1.34 8.29
CA ARG A 72 -8.24 -2.71 8.83
C ARG A 72 -9.27 -3.62 8.16
N LYS A 73 -10.51 -3.14 7.97
CA LYS A 73 -11.57 -3.95 7.38
C LYS A 73 -11.35 -4.17 5.89
N THR A 74 -11.03 -3.12 5.13
CA THR A 74 -10.73 -3.25 3.70
C THR A 74 -9.51 -4.13 3.47
N HIS A 75 -8.50 -4.04 4.33
CA HIS A 75 -7.31 -4.87 4.24
C HIS A 75 -7.59 -6.34 4.63
N ALA A 76 -8.46 -6.61 5.59
CA ALA A 76 -8.91 -7.98 5.87
C ALA A 76 -9.68 -8.59 4.68
N HIS A 77 -10.44 -7.79 3.94
CA HIS A 77 -11.05 -8.23 2.68
C HIS A 77 -9.99 -8.56 1.62
N HIS A 78 -8.96 -7.72 1.48
CA HIS A 78 -7.82 -8.00 0.59
C HIS A 78 -7.14 -9.33 0.93
N HIS A 79 -6.83 -9.61 2.21
CA HIS A 79 -6.27 -10.91 2.59
C HIS A 79 -7.18 -12.11 2.25
N ALA A 80 -8.49 -11.92 2.35
CA ALA A 80 -9.45 -12.99 2.10
C ALA A 80 -9.72 -13.26 0.61
N HIS A 81 -9.35 -12.35 -0.30
CA HIS A 81 -9.72 -12.43 -1.72
C HIS A 81 -8.59 -12.03 -2.70
N ALA A 82 -7.36 -11.82 -2.21
CA ALA A 82 -6.24 -11.49 -3.08
C ALA A 82 -6.08 -12.55 -4.19
N GLY A 83 -5.97 -12.12 -5.44
CA GLY A 83 -5.87 -13.03 -6.58
C GLY A 83 -7.19 -13.71 -6.99
N ASP A 84 -8.33 -13.35 -6.40
CA ASP A 84 -9.65 -13.82 -6.84
C ASP A 84 -10.26 -12.83 -7.85
N LEU A 85 -10.45 -13.29 -9.10
CA LEU A 85 -11.00 -12.47 -10.20
C LEU A 85 -12.45 -12.03 -9.94
N ALA A 86 -13.22 -12.77 -9.13
CA ALA A 86 -14.61 -12.43 -8.83
C ALA A 86 -14.72 -11.37 -7.72
N PHE A 87 -13.73 -11.25 -6.83
CA PHE A 87 -13.79 -10.43 -5.62
C PHE A 87 -12.72 -9.33 -5.57
N ARG A 88 -12.56 -8.61 -6.70
CA ARG A 88 -11.61 -7.49 -6.86
C ARG A 88 -12.10 -6.17 -6.26
N GLY A 89 -11.14 -5.31 -5.93
CA GLY A 89 -11.33 -3.85 -5.94
C GLY A 89 -11.48 -3.19 -4.57
N LEU A 90 -11.50 -3.97 -3.48
CA LEU A 90 -11.48 -3.43 -2.12
C LEU A 90 -10.11 -3.70 -1.47
N GLY A 91 -9.22 -2.71 -1.59
CA GLY A 91 -7.85 -2.80 -1.05
C GLY A 91 -6.79 -3.17 -2.09
N ASP A 92 -7.20 -3.46 -3.32
CA ASP A 92 -6.31 -3.83 -4.43
C ASP A 92 -6.07 -2.68 -5.41
N VAL A 93 -4.99 -2.83 -6.18
CA VAL A 93 -4.81 -2.10 -7.44
C VAL A 93 -5.71 -2.77 -8.49
N GLU A 94 -6.52 -1.99 -9.20
CA GLU A 94 -7.43 -2.51 -10.21
C GLU A 94 -6.63 -3.19 -11.34
N THR A 95 -6.81 -4.50 -11.43
CA THR A 95 -6.22 -5.35 -12.46
C THR A 95 -7.35 -6.04 -13.20
N ILE A 96 -7.41 -5.79 -14.50
CA ILE A 96 -8.42 -6.38 -15.38
C ILE A 96 -7.77 -7.33 -16.36
N THR A 97 -8.58 -8.25 -16.85
CA THR A 97 -8.10 -9.23 -17.81
C THR A 97 -8.02 -8.66 -19.23
N ILE A 98 -7.35 -9.36 -20.15
CA ILE A 98 -7.29 -8.96 -21.54
C ILE A 98 -8.69 -8.97 -22.16
N SER A 99 -9.51 -9.98 -21.87
CA SER A 99 -10.88 -10.03 -22.40
C SER A 99 -11.74 -8.87 -21.90
N GLU A 100 -11.65 -8.52 -20.61
CA GLU A 100 -12.34 -7.36 -20.02
C GLU A 100 -11.87 -6.05 -20.66
N TYR A 101 -10.56 -5.89 -20.84
CA TYR A 101 -9.99 -4.71 -21.47
C TYR A 101 -10.44 -4.55 -22.93
N ARG A 102 -10.54 -5.66 -23.69
CA ARG A 102 -11.00 -5.66 -25.08
C ARG A 102 -12.49 -5.31 -25.21
N LYS A 103 -13.31 -5.72 -24.23
CA LYS A 103 -14.74 -5.39 -24.16
C LYS A 103 -15.01 -3.92 -23.80
N ARG A 104 -14.04 -3.19 -23.23
CA ARG A 104 -14.21 -1.77 -22.87
C ARG A 104 -14.24 -0.87 -24.12
N SER A 105 -15.04 0.19 -24.05
CA SER A 105 -15.05 1.27 -25.04
C SER A 105 -13.67 1.94 -25.16
N PHE A 106 -13.47 2.75 -26.21
CA PHE A 106 -12.25 3.55 -26.37
C PHE A 106 -11.91 4.36 -25.11
N TYR A 107 -12.89 5.09 -24.56
CA TYR A 107 -12.70 5.87 -23.34
C TYR A 107 -12.45 4.99 -22.11
N GLY A 108 -13.09 3.82 -22.02
CA GLY A 108 -12.84 2.87 -20.94
C GLY A 108 -11.40 2.34 -20.94
N ARG A 109 -10.86 2.04 -22.13
CA ARG A 109 -9.47 1.62 -22.32
C ARG A 109 -8.48 2.74 -22.04
N LEU A 110 -8.79 3.98 -22.45
CA LEU A 110 -7.97 5.16 -22.18
C LEU A 110 -7.89 5.45 -20.67
N ARG A 111 -9.03 5.46 -19.97
CA ARG A 111 -9.09 5.64 -18.51
C ARG A 111 -8.24 4.60 -17.78
N TYR A 112 -8.32 3.34 -18.20
CA TYR A 112 -7.52 2.27 -17.60
C TYR A 112 -6.02 2.46 -17.85
N ARG A 113 -5.61 2.88 -19.05
CA ARG A 113 -4.21 3.21 -19.35
C ARG A 113 -3.68 4.38 -18.52
N ILE A 114 -4.49 5.42 -18.32
CA ILE A 114 -4.15 6.54 -17.45
C ILE A 114 -3.99 6.06 -16.01
N TYR A 115 -4.94 5.26 -15.52
CA TYR A 115 -4.87 4.66 -14.18
C TYR A 115 -3.60 3.80 -13.97
N ARG A 116 -3.26 2.95 -14.94
CA ARG A 116 -2.06 2.08 -14.90
C ARG A 116 -0.75 2.79 -15.25
N ASN A 117 -0.76 4.07 -15.60
CA ASN A 117 0.47 4.80 -15.84
C ASN A 117 1.25 4.94 -14.52
N PRO A 118 2.55 4.59 -14.45
CA PRO A 118 3.30 4.61 -13.18
C PRO A 118 3.33 5.97 -12.48
N PHE A 119 3.39 7.09 -13.22
CA PHE A 119 3.37 8.43 -12.62
C PHE A 119 1.99 8.74 -12.00
N VAL A 120 0.92 8.30 -12.66
CA VAL A 120 -0.44 8.46 -12.15
C VAL A 120 -0.65 7.53 -10.95
N LEU A 121 -0.32 6.25 -11.06
CA LEU A 121 -0.56 5.26 -10.01
C LEU A 121 0.24 5.55 -8.74
N LEU A 122 1.56 5.74 -8.88
CA LEU A 122 2.46 5.93 -7.73
C LEU A 122 2.39 7.37 -7.21
N GLY A 123 2.41 8.36 -8.09
CA GLY A 123 2.41 9.77 -7.71
C GLY A 123 1.01 10.26 -7.31
N LEU A 124 0.12 10.40 -8.29
CA LEU A 124 -1.21 10.99 -8.08
C LEU A 124 -2.17 10.07 -7.31
N GLY A 125 -2.07 8.76 -7.54
CA GLY A 125 -2.93 7.74 -6.96
C GLY A 125 -2.71 7.60 -5.46
N GLY A 126 -1.44 7.54 -5.04
CA GLY A 126 -1.08 7.58 -3.63
C GLY A 126 -1.61 8.84 -2.94
N LEU A 127 -1.34 10.02 -3.52
CA LEU A 127 -1.87 11.28 -2.98
C LEU A 127 -3.40 11.29 -2.89
N PHE A 128 -4.09 10.84 -3.94
CA PHE A 128 -5.53 10.72 -3.96
C PHE A 128 -6.04 9.81 -2.83
N VAL A 129 -5.40 8.66 -2.60
CA VAL A 129 -5.81 7.72 -1.55
C VAL A 129 -5.70 8.35 -0.16
N PHE A 130 -4.51 8.86 0.20
CA PHE A 130 -4.23 9.32 1.56
C PHE A 130 -4.79 10.72 1.86
N ALA A 131 -4.80 11.62 0.86
CA ALA A 131 -5.31 12.98 1.04
C ALA A 131 -6.83 13.09 0.86
N LEU A 132 -7.45 12.25 0.01
CA LEU A 132 -8.86 12.41 -0.37
C LEU A 132 -9.72 11.17 -0.09
N LYS A 133 -9.43 10.02 -0.70
CA LYS A 133 -10.26 8.80 -0.58
C LYS A 133 -10.45 8.39 0.88
N HIS A 134 -9.39 8.44 1.68
CA HIS A 134 -9.47 8.11 3.10
C HIS A 134 -10.29 9.11 3.94
N ARG A 135 -10.57 10.31 3.41
CA ARG A 135 -11.45 11.30 4.04
C ARG A 135 -12.91 11.06 3.66
N PHE A 136 -13.15 10.60 2.43
CA PHE A 136 -14.46 10.35 1.84
C PHE A 136 -14.44 9.05 1.01
N PRO A 137 -14.52 7.87 1.66
CA PRO A 137 -14.45 6.61 0.93
C PRO A 137 -15.79 6.30 0.27
N TRP A 138 -15.81 6.39 -1.06
CA TRP A 138 -16.97 6.08 -1.89
C TRP A 138 -17.12 4.58 -2.20
N ASP A 139 -16.21 3.76 -1.69
CA ASP A 139 -16.07 2.33 -1.94
C ASP A 139 -16.61 1.44 -0.81
N ILE A 140 -17.19 2.02 0.24
CA ILE A 140 -17.79 1.25 1.35
C ILE A 140 -19.27 1.58 1.57
N PRO A 141 -20.10 0.58 1.94
CA PRO A 141 -21.51 0.81 2.17
C PRO A 141 -21.75 1.61 3.45
N LYS A 142 -22.82 2.42 3.48
CA LYS A 142 -23.19 3.27 4.64
C LYS A 142 -23.43 2.47 5.93
N GLN A 143 -23.75 1.18 5.82
CA GLN A 143 -23.98 0.28 6.95
C GLN A 143 -22.71 -0.07 7.76
N TRP A 144 -21.52 0.21 7.23
CA TRP A 144 -20.24 0.06 7.93
C TRP A 144 -20.04 1.19 8.96
N LYS A 145 -20.95 1.27 9.94
CA LYS A 145 -21.05 2.39 10.90
C LYS A 145 -19.77 2.59 11.70
N ARG A 146 -19.06 1.51 12.05
CA ARG A 146 -17.81 1.56 12.84
C ARG A 146 -16.65 2.13 12.02
N GLU A 147 -16.62 1.81 10.73
CA GLU A 147 -15.61 2.27 9.78
C GLU A 147 -15.84 3.75 9.46
N TRP A 148 -17.09 4.14 9.15
CA TRP A 148 -17.48 5.55 9.00
C TRP A 148 -17.16 6.38 10.25
N ALA A 149 -17.46 5.88 11.44
CA ALA A 149 -17.08 6.56 12.68
C ALA A 149 -15.55 6.71 12.82
N SER A 150 -14.77 5.71 12.39
CA SER A 150 -13.30 5.80 12.39
C SER A 150 -12.81 6.87 11.43
N ILE A 151 -13.39 6.99 10.24
CA ILE A 151 -13.05 8.01 9.24
C ILE A 151 -13.30 9.40 9.81
N TRP A 152 -14.49 9.66 10.35
CA TRP A 152 -14.83 10.96 10.91
C TRP A 152 -13.99 11.34 12.12
N LYS A 153 -13.65 10.38 12.99
CA LYS A 153 -12.71 10.63 14.10
C LYS A 153 -11.32 10.99 13.59
N THR A 154 -10.81 10.27 12.59
CA THR A 154 -9.52 10.61 11.96
C THR A 154 -9.58 12.00 11.31
N ASN A 155 -10.65 12.34 10.59
CA ASN A 155 -10.85 13.67 9.99
C ASN A 155 -10.84 14.78 11.05
N ALA A 156 -11.56 14.58 12.16
CA ALA A 156 -11.60 15.54 13.25
C ALA A 156 -10.22 15.75 13.88
N MET A 157 -9.48 14.66 14.14
CA MET A 157 -8.12 14.77 14.68
C MET A 157 -7.14 15.43 13.72
N LEU A 158 -7.21 15.13 12.42
CA LEU A 158 -6.40 15.78 11.40
C LEU A 158 -6.71 17.27 11.31
N LEU A 159 -7.99 17.67 11.40
CA LEU A 159 -8.38 19.07 11.43
C LEU A 159 -7.80 19.79 12.66
N VAL A 160 -7.92 19.18 13.85
CA VAL A 160 -7.32 19.74 15.08
C VAL A 160 -5.82 19.91 14.93
N ILE A 161 -5.10 18.89 14.44
CA ILE A 161 -3.65 18.96 14.20
C ILE A 161 -3.32 20.07 13.20
N LEU A 162 -4.06 20.16 12.09
CA LEU A 162 -3.83 21.17 11.06
C LEU A 162 -4.05 22.59 11.60
N VAL A 163 -5.10 22.81 12.38
CA VAL A 163 -5.39 24.11 13.01
C VAL A 163 -4.31 24.48 14.01
N LEU A 164 -3.93 23.58 14.91
CA LEU A 164 -2.89 23.83 15.91
C LEU A 164 -1.52 24.12 15.26
N LEU A 165 -1.12 23.31 14.27
CA LEU A 165 0.12 23.56 13.53
C LEU A 165 0.02 24.86 12.71
N GLY A 166 -1.13 25.13 12.09
CA GLY A 166 -1.36 26.35 11.32
C GLY A 166 -1.26 27.62 12.17
N GLN A 167 -1.76 27.59 13.41
CA GLN A 167 -1.68 28.71 14.35
C GLN A 167 -0.28 28.88 14.96
N THR A 168 0.49 27.81 15.10
CA THR A 168 1.82 27.86 15.75
C THR A 168 2.95 28.17 14.79
N ILE A 169 2.98 27.55 13.60
CA ILE A 169 4.08 27.70 12.64
C ILE A 169 3.63 28.25 11.28
N GLY A 170 2.35 28.52 11.10
CA GLY A 170 1.77 28.99 9.85
C GLY A 170 1.42 27.87 8.87
N LEU A 171 0.25 27.97 8.24
CA LEU A 171 -0.24 26.96 7.28
C LEU A 171 0.74 26.72 6.11
N LYS A 172 1.39 27.78 5.62
CA LYS A 172 2.40 27.67 4.55
C LYS A 172 3.55 26.75 4.95
N ALA A 173 4.08 26.89 6.17
CA ALA A 173 5.17 26.03 6.65
C ALA A 173 4.71 24.58 6.81
N VAL A 174 3.49 24.36 7.34
CA VAL A 174 2.90 23.02 7.45
C VAL A 174 2.83 22.34 6.08
N LEU A 175 2.32 23.03 5.07
CA LEU A 175 2.20 22.48 3.72
C LEU A 175 3.57 22.21 3.08
N LEU A 176 4.51 23.15 3.18
CA LEU A 176 5.86 22.99 2.61
C LEU A 176 6.64 21.82 3.24
N VAL A 177 6.38 21.47 4.50
CA VAL A 177 7.05 20.34 5.16
C VAL A 177 6.28 19.04 4.97
N HIS A 178 4.97 19.04 5.19
CA HIS A 178 4.18 17.82 5.24
C HIS A 178 3.83 17.28 3.85
N LEU A 179 3.62 18.15 2.85
CA LEU A 179 3.24 17.71 1.50
C LEU A 179 4.36 16.87 0.84
N PRO A 180 5.65 17.26 0.84
CA PRO A 180 6.71 16.40 0.31
C PRO A 180 6.82 15.05 1.03
N VAL A 181 6.67 15.03 2.36
CA VAL A 181 6.67 13.78 3.14
C VAL A 181 5.51 12.88 2.71
N LEU A 182 4.32 13.45 2.53
CA LEU A 182 3.14 12.72 2.06
C LEU A 182 3.34 12.17 0.64
N VAL A 183 3.85 12.97 -0.29
CA VAL A 183 4.13 12.53 -1.67
C VAL A 183 5.09 11.34 -1.68
N VAL A 184 6.21 11.45 -0.97
CA VAL A 184 7.23 10.39 -0.94
C VAL A 184 6.70 9.14 -0.24
N SER A 185 6.07 9.27 0.93
CA SER A 185 5.55 8.13 1.68
C SER A 185 4.40 7.42 0.95
N ALA A 186 3.49 8.17 0.32
CA ALA A 186 2.41 7.60 -0.48
C ALA A 186 2.95 6.88 -1.71
N SER A 187 3.89 7.49 -2.45
CA SER A 187 4.47 6.87 -3.66
C SER A 187 5.21 5.58 -3.34
N VAL A 188 6.09 5.61 -2.32
CA VAL A 188 6.85 4.43 -1.88
C VAL A 188 5.91 3.37 -1.30
N GLY A 189 4.89 3.77 -0.54
CA GLY A 189 3.91 2.84 0.04
C GLY A 189 3.09 2.12 -1.01
N VAL A 190 2.51 2.85 -1.96
CA VAL A 190 1.76 2.24 -3.07
C VAL A 190 2.68 1.33 -3.89
N TRP A 191 3.91 1.77 -4.18
CA TRP A 191 4.87 0.93 -4.90
C TRP A 191 5.18 -0.37 -4.15
N LEU A 192 5.44 -0.30 -2.84
CA LEU A 192 5.79 -1.45 -2.00
C LEU A 192 4.72 -2.54 -2.06
N PHE A 193 3.44 -2.19 -1.88
CA PHE A 193 2.34 -3.17 -1.95
C PHE A 193 1.97 -3.55 -3.38
N TYR A 194 2.18 -2.65 -4.35
CA TYR A 194 1.98 -2.95 -5.77
C TYR A 194 2.89 -4.13 -6.18
N ILE A 195 4.20 -4.01 -5.98
CA ILE A 195 5.15 -5.04 -6.43
C ILE A 195 4.98 -6.38 -5.68
N GLN A 196 4.33 -6.34 -4.53
CA GLN A 196 4.00 -7.52 -3.76
C GLN A 196 2.89 -8.37 -4.38
N HIS A 197 2.05 -7.80 -5.25
CA HIS A 197 0.93 -8.51 -5.92
C HIS A 197 0.88 -8.29 -7.44
N GLN A 198 1.84 -7.57 -8.00
CA GLN A 198 1.88 -7.19 -9.41
C GLN A 198 3.25 -7.52 -9.99
N PHE A 199 3.41 -8.80 -10.34
CA PHE A 199 4.57 -9.38 -10.99
C PHE A 199 4.09 -10.43 -12.00
N GLU A 200 4.94 -10.83 -12.94
CA GLU A 200 4.53 -11.60 -14.12
C GLU A 200 3.77 -12.89 -13.74
N ASP A 201 4.41 -13.77 -12.99
CA ASP A 201 3.86 -15.08 -12.61
C ASP A 201 3.04 -15.04 -11.30
N THR A 202 2.29 -13.96 -11.08
CA THR A 202 1.41 -13.85 -9.91
C THR A 202 0.16 -14.73 -10.04
N TYR A 203 -0.59 -14.90 -8.97
CA TYR A 203 -1.76 -15.77 -8.90
C TYR A 203 -3.05 -14.99 -9.09
N TRP A 204 -3.76 -15.27 -10.18
CA TRP A 204 -5.14 -14.80 -10.41
C TRP A 204 -5.99 -15.93 -10.95
N HIS A 205 -7.08 -16.23 -10.24
CA HIS A 205 -7.98 -17.33 -10.58
C HIS A 205 -9.44 -16.90 -10.42
N GLU A 206 -10.32 -17.54 -11.19
CA GLU A 206 -11.76 -17.48 -10.93
C GLU A 206 -12.05 -18.12 -9.57
N HIS A 207 -13.11 -17.66 -8.90
CA HIS A 207 -13.44 -18.07 -7.53
C HIS A 207 -13.49 -19.59 -7.34
N ALA A 208 -13.99 -20.33 -8.33
CA ALA A 208 -14.12 -21.78 -8.27
C ALA A 208 -12.76 -22.52 -8.19
N ASP A 209 -11.71 -21.94 -8.77
CA ASP A 209 -10.35 -22.50 -8.80
C ASP A 209 -9.40 -21.78 -7.83
N TRP A 210 -9.92 -20.81 -7.06
CA TRP A 210 -9.15 -20.00 -6.14
C TRP A 210 -8.89 -20.75 -4.82
N ALA A 211 -7.63 -20.77 -4.39
CA ALA A 211 -7.23 -21.35 -3.11
C ALA A 211 -6.44 -20.34 -2.27
N TYR A 212 -6.86 -20.13 -1.02
CA TYR A 212 -6.25 -19.16 -0.10
C TYR A 212 -4.73 -19.35 0.06
N PHE A 213 -4.29 -20.60 0.25
CA PHE A 213 -2.87 -20.92 0.46
C PHE A 213 -2.03 -20.66 -0.79
N ASP A 214 -2.55 -21.00 -1.97
CA ASP A 214 -1.86 -20.74 -3.24
C ASP A 214 -1.82 -19.25 -3.54
N ALA A 215 -2.92 -18.51 -3.31
CA ALA A 215 -2.96 -17.07 -3.43
C ALA A 215 -1.95 -16.38 -2.49
N ALA A 216 -1.75 -16.90 -1.28
CA ALA A 216 -0.75 -16.38 -0.35
C ALA A 216 0.68 -16.65 -0.81
N LEU A 217 1.00 -17.86 -1.27
CA LEU A 217 2.37 -18.26 -1.61
C LEU A 217 2.80 -17.86 -3.03
N GLN A 218 1.89 -17.96 -4.00
CA GLN A 218 2.13 -17.71 -5.42
C GLN A 218 1.64 -16.32 -5.84
N GLY A 219 0.61 -15.78 -5.17
CA GLY A 219 0.06 -14.45 -5.43
C GLY A 219 0.76 -13.30 -4.70
N SER A 220 1.75 -13.62 -3.86
CA SER A 220 2.54 -12.62 -3.12
C SER A 220 4.03 -12.84 -3.32
N SER A 221 4.78 -11.77 -3.60
CA SER A 221 6.23 -11.86 -3.79
C SER A 221 7.01 -11.63 -2.49
N HIS A 222 8.25 -12.13 -2.47
CA HIS A 222 9.26 -11.73 -1.50
C HIS A 222 10.13 -10.61 -2.08
N LEU A 223 9.89 -9.37 -1.65
CA LEU A 223 10.73 -8.22 -1.98
C LEU A 223 12.02 -8.23 -1.16
N VAL A 224 13.14 -8.47 -1.84
CA VAL A 224 14.47 -8.51 -1.24
C VAL A 224 14.98 -7.09 -1.05
N LEU A 225 15.03 -6.65 0.21
CA LEU A 225 15.53 -5.33 0.61
C LEU A 225 16.87 -5.43 1.35
N PRO A 226 17.79 -4.47 1.15
CA PRO A 226 18.95 -4.33 2.02
C PRO A 226 18.50 -4.02 3.46
N LYS A 227 19.32 -4.39 4.46
CA LYS A 227 18.94 -4.33 5.88
C LYS A 227 18.35 -3.00 6.37
N PRO A 228 18.85 -1.81 5.98
CA PRO A 228 18.23 -0.55 6.40
C PRO A 228 16.80 -0.39 5.87
N LEU A 229 16.56 -0.76 4.60
CA LEU A 229 15.23 -0.68 3.99
C LEU A 229 14.30 -1.75 4.55
N GLN A 230 14.79 -2.99 4.72
CA GLN A 230 14.04 -4.05 5.39
C GLN A 230 13.60 -3.61 6.80
N TRP A 231 14.48 -2.94 7.54
CA TRP A 231 14.11 -2.38 8.84
C TRP A 231 13.07 -1.28 8.70
N ILE A 232 13.25 -0.32 7.78
CA ILE A 232 12.26 0.75 7.56
C ILE A 232 10.87 0.19 7.24
N THR A 233 10.78 -0.83 6.40
CA THR A 233 9.52 -1.49 6.01
C THR A 233 9.11 -2.61 6.96
N ALA A 234 9.75 -2.71 8.14
CA ALA A 234 9.49 -3.71 9.16
C ALA A 234 9.45 -5.17 8.64
N SER A 235 10.26 -5.53 7.65
CA SER A 235 10.28 -6.85 7.01
C SER A 235 9.00 -7.25 6.25
N ILE A 236 8.06 -6.33 5.99
CA ILE A 236 6.84 -6.61 5.21
C ILE A 236 7.16 -7.12 3.79
N GLY A 237 8.38 -6.89 3.29
CA GLY A 237 8.88 -7.45 2.04
C GLY A 237 8.75 -8.98 1.94
N ILE A 238 8.73 -9.69 3.09
CA ILE A 238 8.45 -11.13 3.19
C ILE A 238 6.93 -11.33 3.17
N HIS A 239 6.30 -10.92 2.08
CA HIS A 239 4.86 -10.68 2.02
C HIS A 239 4.04 -11.96 1.87
N HIS A 240 4.61 -12.97 1.22
CA HIS A 240 3.99 -14.29 1.09
C HIS A 240 3.72 -14.94 2.45
N ILE A 241 4.68 -14.87 3.38
CA ILE A 241 4.47 -15.34 4.77
C ILE A 241 3.43 -14.48 5.48
N HIS A 242 3.47 -13.17 5.24
CA HIS A 242 2.48 -12.26 5.80
C HIS A 242 1.05 -12.59 5.34
N HIS A 243 0.84 -12.89 4.05
CA HIS A 243 -0.45 -13.35 3.53
C HIS A 243 -0.82 -14.73 4.04
N LEU A 244 0.14 -15.64 4.12
CA LEU A 244 -0.07 -16.99 4.64
C LEU A 244 -0.59 -16.95 6.08
N SER A 245 0.00 -16.10 6.91
CA SER A 245 -0.43 -15.89 8.29
C SER A 245 -0.17 -14.46 8.76
N ALA A 246 -1.19 -13.61 8.63
CA ALA A 246 -1.14 -12.22 9.09
C ALA A 246 -1.02 -12.09 10.63
N ARG A 247 -1.14 -13.20 11.36
CA ARG A 247 -0.90 -13.27 12.82
C ARG A 247 0.57 -13.28 13.19
N ILE A 248 1.47 -13.58 12.26
CA ILE A 248 2.91 -13.45 12.47
C ILE A 248 3.25 -11.96 12.43
N PRO A 249 3.73 -11.35 13.53
CA PRO A 249 4.10 -9.96 13.52
C PRO A 249 5.36 -9.76 12.66
N ASN A 250 5.48 -8.57 12.11
CA ASN A 250 6.48 -8.17 11.13
C ASN A 250 7.93 -8.41 11.61
N TYR A 251 8.19 -8.24 12.91
CA TYR A 251 9.49 -8.51 13.55
C TYR A 251 9.84 -10.00 13.68
N ARG A 252 8.92 -10.92 13.35
CA ARG A 252 9.13 -12.38 13.31
C ARG A 252 9.06 -12.98 11.90
N LEU A 253 8.71 -12.20 10.87
CA LEU A 253 8.62 -12.73 9.49
C LEU A 253 9.94 -13.33 9.02
N GLN A 254 11.07 -12.64 9.27
CA GLN A 254 12.39 -13.14 8.90
C GLN A 254 12.76 -14.42 9.66
N GLN A 255 12.41 -14.49 10.95
CA GLN A 255 12.64 -15.70 11.75
C GLN A 255 11.86 -16.88 11.17
N CYS A 256 10.57 -16.68 10.89
CA CYS A 256 9.72 -17.70 10.28
C CYS A 256 10.29 -18.18 8.93
N MET A 257 10.71 -17.27 8.06
CA MET A 257 11.33 -17.65 6.77
C MET A 257 12.62 -18.45 6.96
N ASN A 258 13.46 -18.10 7.95
CA ASN A 258 14.71 -18.79 8.21
C ASN A 258 14.50 -20.21 8.77
N GLU A 259 13.45 -20.39 9.59
CA GLU A 259 13.14 -21.67 10.24
C GLU A 259 12.39 -22.65 9.32
N ASN A 260 11.85 -22.19 8.18
CA ASN A 260 11.05 -23.00 7.27
C ASN A 260 11.60 -22.88 5.84
N SER A 261 12.39 -23.87 5.41
CA SER A 261 13.06 -23.86 4.10
C SER A 261 12.07 -23.82 2.92
N GLU A 262 10.93 -24.47 3.04
CA GLU A 262 9.83 -24.43 2.06
C GLU A 262 9.33 -23.00 1.76
N LEU A 263 9.33 -22.11 2.76
CA LEU A 263 8.89 -20.72 2.60
C LEU A 263 9.96 -19.82 1.94
N GLN A 264 11.14 -20.37 1.62
CA GLN A 264 12.21 -19.64 0.92
C GLN A 264 12.10 -19.77 -0.60
N HIS A 265 11.33 -20.74 -1.09
CA HIS A 265 11.15 -21.08 -2.50
C HIS A 265 9.91 -20.41 -3.10
N VAL A 266 9.87 -19.08 -3.07
CA VAL A 266 8.80 -18.26 -3.68
C VAL A 266 9.37 -17.24 -4.66
N THR A 267 8.50 -16.57 -5.41
CA THR A 267 8.90 -15.49 -6.33
C THR A 267 9.60 -14.37 -5.56
N ARG A 268 10.91 -14.20 -5.82
CA ARG A 268 11.74 -13.15 -5.22
C ARG A 268 11.88 -12.01 -6.20
N ILE A 269 11.74 -10.80 -5.70
CA ILE A 269 11.82 -9.58 -6.50
C ILE A 269 12.83 -8.63 -5.84
N THR A 270 13.81 -8.18 -6.60
CA THR A 270 14.69 -7.08 -6.20
C THR A 270 14.04 -5.72 -6.49
N ILE A 271 14.59 -4.65 -5.93
CA ILE A 271 14.09 -3.28 -6.19
C ILE A 271 14.05 -2.98 -7.70
N TRP A 272 15.08 -3.38 -8.46
CA TRP A 272 15.17 -3.12 -9.89
C TRP A 272 14.17 -3.94 -10.71
N GLU A 273 13.94 -5.20 -10.34
CA GLU A 273 12.90 -6.03 -10.96
C GLU A 273 11.51 -5.47 -10.66
N GLY A 274 11.27 -5.02 -9.41
CA GLY A 274 10.02 -4.38 -9.02
C GLY A 274 9.72 -3.09 -9.78
N ILE A 275 10.73 -2.35 -10.24
CA ILE A 275 10.52 -1.21 -11.14
C ILE A 275 10.05 -1.68 -12.53
N LYS A 276 10.56 -2.81 -13.03
CA LYS A 276 10.15 -3.36 -14.34
C LYS A 276 8.69 -3.83 -14.32
N THR A 277 8.19 -4.31 -13.18
CA THR A 277 6.79 -4.77 -13.07
C THR A 277 5.75 -3.65 -13.19
N LEU A 278 6.16 -2.38 -13.12
CA LEU A 278 5.28 -1.24 -13.36
C LEU A 278 4.75 -1.17 -14.80
N ASN A 279 5.38 -1.88 -15.74
CA ASN A 279 4.90 -2.00 -17.12
C ASN A 279 3.82 -3.06 -17.29
N LEU A 280 3.66 -3.96 -16.31
CA LEU A 280 2.63 -4.98 -16.31
C LEU A 280 1.29 -4.32 -16.00
N SER A 281 0.25 -4.63 -16.77
CA SER A 281 -1.01 -3.87 -16.73
C SER A 281 -2.27 -4.70 -16.90
N LEU A 282 -2.18 -5.88 -17.51
CA LEU A 282 -3.33 -6.72 -17.80
C LEU A 282 -3.04 -8.15 -17.38
N TRP A 283 -4.04 -8.87 -16.90
CA TRP A 283 -3.96 -10.31 -16.71
C TRP A 283 -4.30 -11.03 -18.01
N ASP A 284 -3.38 -11.85 -18.51
CA ASP A 284 -3.63 -12.74 -19.65
C ASP A 284 -4.21 -14.06 -19.13
N GLU A 285 -5.50 -14.30 -19.41
CA GLU A 285 -6.21 -15.49 -18.95
C GLU A 285 -5.62 -16.79 -19.50
N ASP A 286 -5.09 -16.76 -20.73
CA ASP A 286 -4.61 -17.94 -21.44
C ASP A 286 -3.23 -18.38 -20.93
N SER A 287 -2.28 -17.44 -20.84
CA SER A 287 -0.94 -17.72 -20.35
C SER A 287 -0.76 -17.57 -18.84
N ARG A 288 -1.82 -17.21 -18.10
CA ARG A 288 -1.86 -17.03 -16.64
C ARG A 288 -0.71 -16.19 -16.10
N ARG A 289 -0.50 -15.03 -16.72
CA ARG A 289 0.51 -14.07 -16.27
C ARG A 289 0.06 -12.64 -16.49
N LEU A 290 0.65 -11.72 -15.73
CA LEU A 290 0.50 -10.30 -16.02
C LEU A 290 1.36 -9.91 -17.22
N VAL A 291 0.78 -9.11 -18.12
CA VAL A 291 1.42 -8.63 -19.34
C VAL A 291 1.28 -7.12 -19.51
N SER A 292 2.17 -6.54 -20.30
CA SER A 292 2.09 -5.13 -20.70
C SER A 292 1.01 -4.89 -21.77
N PHE A 293 0.61 -3.62 -21.95
CA PHE A 293 -0.24 -3.22 -23.09
C PHE A 293 0.40 -3.50 -24.46
N ARG A 294 1.74 -3.63 -24.52
CA ARG A 294 2.43 -3.97 -25.78
C ARG A 294 2.24 -5.45 -26.10
N GLU A 295 2.45 -6.33 -25.13
CA GLU A 295 2.28 -7.78 -25.29
C GLU A 295 0.82 -8.15 -25.57
N ALA A 296 -0.14 -7.58 -24.83
CA ALA A 296 -1.57 -7.81 -25.05
C ALA A 296 -2.06 -7.43 -26.48
N ARG A 297 -1.36 -6.51 -27.16
CA ARG A 297 -1.61 -6.17 -28.57
C ARG A 297 -1.04 -7.20 -29.54
N CYS A 298 0.08 -7.85 -29.20
CA CYS A 298 0.68 -8.90 -30.02
C CYS A 298 -0.11 -10.21 -29.92
N LEU A 299 -0.60 -10.55 -28.72
CA LEU A 299 -1.44 -11.73 -28.46
C LEU A 299 -2.83 -11.70 -29.14
N GLY A 300 -3.22 -10.58 -29.76
CA GLY A 300 -4.48 -10.46 -30.50
C GLY A 300 -4.31 -10.46 -32.02
N ARG A 301 -3.12 -10.81 -32.53
CA ARG A 301 -2.79 -10.85 -33.97
C ARG A 301 -2.63 -12.27 -34.53
N THR A 302 -2.90 -13.28 -33.70
CA THR A 302 -2.99 -14.70 -34.06
C THR A 302 -4.43 -15.13 -34.02
#